data_AF-A0A445JU28-F1
#
_entry.id   AF-A0A445JU28-F1
#
_cell.length_a   1.000
_cell.length_b   1.000
_cell.length_c   1.000
_cell.angle_alpha   90.00
_cell.angle_beta   90.00
_cell.angle_gamma   90.00
#
_symmetry.space_group_name_H-M   'P 1'
#
loop_
_entity.id
_entity.type
_entity.pdbx_description
1 polymer ?
#
loop_
_entity_poly.entity_id
_entity_poly.type
_entity_poly.pdbx_seq_one_letter_code
_entity_poly.pdbx_strand_id
1 'polypeptide(L)'
;MGRDQKSVVAMVGQERKTNKKNGSLGFRSIFMHADGKDLFLMVLGTIGAVGEGLATPLVLYISSRMMNNIGISSNMDGNTFIHNINKNAVAWLYLAGASFGVCFLEIITSVSSDSLVIQDVLSEKYAFYFLVVGAAIWASSWAVVVVAEISCWIWSGERQSTTMRIKYLEAVLNQDIQFFDTEVRTSDIVFVINTDAIMVQDAISEKLGNFIHYMATFVSGFVVGFTAVWQLALVTLAVVPMIAVIGGIHTVTLAKLSGKSQEALSQAGNIVEQGRLQSILKLRNFVNCNFRVY
;
A
#
# COMPACT_ATOMS: atom_id res chain seq x y z
N MET A 1 -27.62 15.81 46.75
CA MET A 1 -27.64 14.74 45.73
C MET A 1 -26.88 15.03 44.43
N GLY A 2 -26.64 16.30 44.02
CA GLY A 2 -25.94 16.59 42.74
C GLY A 2 -24.40 16.67 42.77
N ARG A 3 -23.75 16.58 43.95
CA ARG A 3 -22.27 16.61 44.07
C ARG A 3 -21.63 15.23 43.94
N ASP A 4 -22.28 14.18 44.43
CA ASP A 4 -21.77 12.81 44.34
C ASP A 4 -21.78 12.28 42.90
N GLN A 5 -22.80 12.62 42.10
CA GLN A 5 -22.88 12.15 40.71
C GLN A 5 -21.79 12.75 39.81
N LYS A 6 -21.33 13.98 40.07
CA LYS A 6 -20.15 14.55 39.38
C LYS A 6 -18.85 13.87 39.80
N SER A 7 -18.71 13.47 41.07
CA SER A 7 -17.54 12.73 41.53
C SER A 7 -17.50 11.28 41.04
N VAL A 8 -18.66 10.62 40.91
CA VAL A 8 -18.76 9.26 40.35
C VAL A 8 -18.51 9.28 38.84
N VAL A 9 -19.03 10.27 38.11
CA VAL A 9 -18.71 10.44 36.67
C VAL A 9 -17.23 10.81 36.45
N ALA A 10 -16.62 11.57 37.36
CA ALA A 10 -15.18 11.86 37.32
C ALA A 10 -14.31 10.63 37.68
N MET A 11 -14.75 9.79 38.63
CA MET A 11 -14.07 8.52 38.96
C MET A 11 -14.19 7.50 37.83
N VAL A 12 -15.36 7.34 37.21
CA VAL A 12 -15.56 6.49 36.02
C VAL A 12 -14.77 7.03 34.80
N GLY A 13 -14.69 8.36 34.66
CA GLY A 13 -13.89 9.03 33.63
C GLY A 13 -12.37 8.91 33.82
N GLN A 14 -11.90 8.78 35.08
CA GLN A 14 -10.49 8.53 35.38
C GLN A 14 -10.11 7.05 35.29
N GLU A 15 -11.00 6.12 35.65
CA GLU A 15 -10.73 4.68 35.51
C GLU A 15 -10.56 4.24 34.05
N ARG A 16 -11.32 4.87 33.12
CA ARG A 16 -11.10 4.70 31.67
C ARG A 16 -9.74 5.19 31.19
N LYS A 17 -9.03 6.05 31.94
CA LYS A 17 -7.68 6.51 31.58
C LYS A 17 -6.56 5.69 32.21
N THR A 18 -6.79 5.03 33.34
CA THR A 18 -5.73 4.29 34.06
C THR A 18 -5.54 2.84 33.62
N ASN A 19 -6.52 2.23 32.94
CA ASN A 19 -6.40 0.86 32.43
C ASN A 19 -6.22 0.75 30.91
N LYS A 20 -5.71 1.81 30.27
CA LYS A 20 -5.09 1.70 28.95
C LYS A 20 -3.59 1.89 29.13
N LYS A 21 -2.94 0.90 29.77
CA LYS A 21 -1.52 0.67 29.50
C LYS A 21 -1.45 0.37 28.00
N ASN A 22 -1.18 1.41 27.21
CA ASN A 22 -0.68 1.26 25.85
C ASN A 22 0.68 0.55 25.98
N GLY A 23 0.66 -0.77 26.19
CA GLY A 23 1.73 -1.60 25.71
C GLY A 23 1.77 -1.31 24.22
N SER A 24 2.84 -0.67 23.76
CA SER A 24 3.13 -0.61 22.33
C SER A 24 3.12 -2.06 21.88
N LEU A 25 2.02 -2.48 21.24
CA LEU A 25 1.91 -3.79 20.64
C LEU A 25 2.99 -3.80 19.57
N GLY A 26 4.09 -4.50 19.87
CA GLY A 26 5.22 -4.54 18.96
C GLY A 26 4.79 -5.11 17.62
N PHE A 27 5.47 -4.71 16.54
CA PHE A 27 5.20 -5.17 15.18
C PHE A 27 5.13 -6.72 15.06
N ARG A 28 5.87 -7.44 15.91
CA ARG A 28 5.82 -8.91 16.00
C ARG A 28 4.49 -9.47 16.48
N SER A 29 3.74 -8.74 17.29
CA SER A 29 2.41 -9.15 17.77
C SER A 29 1.38 -9.16 16.63
N ILE A 30 1.59 -8.34 15.59
CA ILE A 30 0.74 -8.29 14.41
C ILE A 30 0.94 -9.58 13.57
N PHE A 31 2.17 -10.09 13.53
CA PHE A 31 2.53 -11.33 12.81
C PHE A 31 2.44 -12.62 13.64
N MET A 32 1.91 -12.58 14.86
CA MET A 32 1.83 -13.77 15.72
C MET A 32 0.96 -14.90 15.13
N HIS A 33 0.11 -14.57 14.16
CA HIS A 33 -0.83 -15.48 13.53
C HIS A 33 -0.35 -16.02 12.16
N ALA A 34 0.85 -15.62 11.72
CA ALA A 34 1.40 -16.10 10.46
C ALA A 34 1.93 -17.53 10.60
N ASP A 35 1.43 -18.45 9.77
CA ASP A 35 1.96 -19.82 9.69
C ASP A 35 3.33 -19.83 9.00
N GLY A 36 4.09 -20.93 9.12
CA GLY A 36 5.38 -21.08 8.42
C GLY A 36 5.29 -20.95 6.89
N LYS A 37 4.13 -21.28 6.30
CA LYS A 37 3.86 -21.08 4.86
C LYS A 37 3.67 -19.60 4.52
N ASP A 38 3.04 -18.85 5.40
CA ASP A 38 2.81 -17.41 5.25
C ASP A 38 4.12 -16.64 5.41
N LEU A 39 4.99 -17.10 6.31
CA LEU A 39 6.34 -16.56 6.47
C LEU A 39 7.19 -16.79 5.21
N PHE A 40 7.14 -17.99 4.61
CA PHE A 40 7.86 -18.28 3.37
C PHE A 40 7.41 -17.35 2.23
N LEU A 41 6.09 -17.19 2.08
CA LEU A 41 5.49 -16.27 1.11
C LEU A 41 5.96 -14.83 1.36
N MET A 42 5.89 -14.34 2.60
CA MET A 42 6.36 -13.00 2.93
C MET A 42 7.83 -12.79 2.60
N VAL A 43 8.70 -13.77 2.90
CA VAL A 43 10.12 -13.68 2.55
C VAL A 43 10.30 -13.59 1.03
N LEU A 44 9.61 -14.42 0.26
CA LEU A 44 9.67 -14.39 -1.20
C LEU A 44 9.18 -13.04 -1.76
N GLY A 45 8.08 -12.51 -1.22
CA GLY A 45 7.57 -11.18 -1.57
C GLY A 45 8.54 -10.06 -1.20
N THR A 46 9.26 -10.14 -0.07
CA THR A 46 10.29 -9.14 0.28
C THR A 46 11.49 -9.19 -0.65
N ILE A 47 11.92 -10.38 -1.06
CA ILE A 47 13.05 -10.52 -2.00
C ILE A 47 12.67 -9.95 -3.36
N GLY A 48 11.43 -10.18 -3.81
CA GLY A 48 10.87 -9.54 -5.01
C GLY A 48 10.87 -8.02 -4.91
N ALA A 49 10.27 -7.48 -3.84
CA ALA A 49 10.19 -6.03 -3.60
C ALA A 49 11.56 -5.34 -3.54
N VAL A 50 12.56 -6.00 -2.93
CA VAL A 50 13.92 -5.48 -2.87
C VAL A 50 14.61 -5.55 -4.24
N GLY A 51 14.44 -6.66 -4.96
CA GLY A 51 15.01 -6.85 -6.30
C GLY A 51 14.49 -5.79 -7.28
N GLU A 52 13.19 -5.57 -7.30
CA GLU A 52 12.53 -4.58 -8.14
C GLU A 52 12.91 -3.15 -7.75
N GLY A 53 12.93 -2.85 -6.45
CA GLY A 53 13.34 -1.54 -5.96
C GLY A 53 14.81 -1.19 -6.27
N LEU A 54 15.69 -2.20 -6.38
CA LEU A 54 17.08 -2.03 -6.83
C LEU A 54 17.20 -1.90 -8.35
N ALA A 55 16.35 -2.58 -9.11
CA ALA A 55 16.42 -2.60 -10.57
C ALA A 55 16.24 -1.21 -11.17
N THR A 56 15.30 -0.41 -10.65
CA THR A 56 14.96 0.90 -11.23
C THR A 56 16.17 1.86 -11.25
N PRO A 57 16.91 2.09 -10.14
CA PRO A 57 18.08 2.97 -10.18
C PRO A 57 19.28 2.39 -10.92
N LEU A 58 19.47 1.06 -10.91
CA LEU A 58 20.54 0.40 -11.65
C LEU A 58 20.37 0.56 -13.16
N VAL A 59 19.15 0.38 -13.68
CA VAL A 59 18.82 0.58 -15.09
C VAL A 59 19.10 2.03 -15.51
N LEU A 60 18.69 2.99 -14.69
CA LEU A 60 18.97 4.41 -14.95
C LEU A 60 20.48 4.71 -15.01
N TYR A 61 21.28 4.09 -14.13
CA TYR A 61 22.74 4.28 -14.11
C TYR A 61 23.45 3.70 -15.33
N ILE A 62 23.06 2.51 -15.78
CA ILE A 62 23.67 1.90 -16.97
C ILE A 62 23.24 2.70 -18.22
N SER A 63 21.98 3.14 -18.28
CA SER A 63 21.48 4.03 -19.32
C SER A 63 22.23 5.36 -19.36
N SER A 64 22.48 5.98 -18.20
CA SER A 64 23.23 7.24 -18.13
C SER A 64 24.66 7.10 -18.63
N ARG A 65 25.34 5.98 -18.34
CA ARG A 65 26.68 5.72 -18.89
C ARG A 65 26.67 5.56 -20.40
N MET A 66 25.66 4.90 -20.96
CA MET A 66 25.51 4.77 -22.41
C MET A 66 25.27 6.13 -23.07
N MET A 67 24.34 6.93 -22.51
CA MET A 67 24.04 8.26 -23.01
C MET A 67 25.26 9.19 -22.95
N ASN A 68 26.01 9.14 -21.84
CA ASN A 68 27.23 9.93 -21.68
C ASN A 68 28.32 9.54 -22.68
N ASN A 69 28.48 8.26 -22.98
CA ASN A 69 29.43 7.79 -23.99
C ASN A 69 29.07 8.28 -25.40
N ILE A 70 27.77 8.34 -25.75
CA ILE A 70 27.30 8.90 -27.03
C ILE A 70 27.60 10.40 -27.11
N GLY A 71 27.37 11.13 -26.00
CA GLY A 71 27.61 12.57 -25.92
C GLY A 71 29.08 12.99 -26.08
N ILE A 72 30.03 12.12 -25.73
CA ILE A 72 31.48 12.39 -25.84
C ILE A 72 32.06 11.83 -27.16
N SER A 73 31.24 11.20 -28.02
CA SER A 73 31.73 10.49 -29.22
C SER A 73 32.47 11.39 -30.22
N SER A 74 32.21 12.70 -30.22
CA SER A 74 32.90 13.68 -31.07
C SER A 74 34.36 13.96 -30.66
N ASN A 75 34.74 13.65 -29.42
CA ASN A 75 36.09 13.89 -28.87
C ASN A 75 36.91 12.60 -28.67
N MET A 76 36.38 11.44 -29.09
CA MET A 76 37.02 10.12 -28.89
C MET A 76 37.36 9.45 -30.22
N ASP A 77 38.52 8.79 -30.27
CA ASP A 77 38.88 7.91 -31.39
C ASP A 77 37.84 6.80 -31.56
N GLY A 78 37.44 6.55 -32.82
CA GLY A 78 36.35 5.62 -33.15
C GLY A 78 36.52 4.22 -32.57
N ASN A 79 37.75 3.70 -32.47
CA ASN A 79 38.02 2.38 -31.89
C ASN A 79 37.75 2.33 -30.37
N THR A 80 38.06 3.41 -29.65
CA THR A 80 37.83 3.54 -28.20
C THR A 80 36.35 3.73 -27.89
N PHE A 81 35.64 4.45 -28.75
CA PHE A 81 34.19 4.61 -28.69
C PHE A 81 33.45 3.28 -28.84
N ILE A 82 33.78 2.50 -29.88
CA ILE A 82 33.18 1.18 -30.13
C ILE A 82 33.46 0.22 -28.98
N HIS A 83 34.67 0.23 -28.40
CA HIS A 83 35.01 -0.60 -27.26
C HIS A 83 34.17 -0.28 -26.01
N ASN A 84 33.98 1.01 -25.70
CA ASN A 84 33.19 1.44 -24.54
C ASN A 84 31.69 1.16 -24.71
N ILE A 85 31.16 1.29 -25.93
CA ILE A 85 29.78 0.91 -26.24
C ILE A 85 29.60 -0.60 -26.10
N ASN A 86 30.50 -1.40 -26.66
CA ASN A 86 30.38 -2.86 -26.61
C ASN A 86 30.42 -3.37 -25.15
N LYS A 87 31.28 -2.79 -24.31
CA LYS A 87 31.34 -3.13 -22.87
C LYS A 87 30.02 -2.83 -22.14
N ASN A 88 29.40 -1.68 -22.41
CA ASN A 88 28.12 -1.32 -21.80
C ASN A 88 26.96 -2.14 -22.39
N ALA A 89 26.98 -2.43 -23.69
CA ALA A 89 25.99 -3.27 -24.36
C ALA A 89 26.01 -4.70 -23.80
N VAL A 90 27.19 -5.24 -23.48
CA VAL A 90 27.34 -6.53 -22.81
C VAL A 90 26.76 -6.50 -21.39
N ALA A 91 26.90 -5.41 -20.63
CA ALA A 91 26.26 -5.28 -19.32
C ALA A 91 24.73 -5.29 -19.42
N TRP A 92 24.15 -4.61 -20.42
CA TRP A 92 22.73 -4.71 -20.75
C TRP A 92 22.34 -6.13 -21.16
N LEU A 93 23.19 -6.82 -21.92
CA LEU A 93 22.95 -8.20 -22.33
C LEU A 93 22.96 -9.17 -21.14
N TYR A 94 23.84 -8.97 -20.16
CA TYR A 94 23.84 -9.75 -18.92
C TYR A 94 22.62 -9.47 -18.05
N LEU A 95 22.19 -8.20 -17.97
CA LEU A 95 20.99 -7.82 -17.23
C LEU A 95 19.73 -8.39 -17.90
N ALA A 96 19.66 -8.34 -19.22
CA ALA A 96 18.62 -8.97 -20.03
C ALA A 96 18.70 -10.51 -20.02
N GLY A 97 19.89 -11.09 -19.91
CA GLY A 97 20.07 -12.54 -19.78
C GLY A 97 19.65 -13.06 -18.40
N ALA A 98 19.93 -12.29 -17.35
CA ALA A 98 19.42 -12.57 -16.00
C ALA A 98 17.89 -12.46 -15.96
N SER A 99 17.31 -11.44 -16.60
CA SER A 99 15.85 -11.34 -16.73
C SER A 99 15.29 -12.50 -17.56
N PHE A 100 15.93 -12.89 -18.66
CA PHE A 100 15.54 -14.02 -19.50
C PHE A 100 15.57 -15.36 -18.76
N GLY A 101 16.52 -15.56 -17.84
CA GLY A 101 16.58 -16.77 -17.00
C GLY A 101 15.40 -16.88 -16.03
N VAL A 102 14.98 -15.76 -15.43
CA VAL A 102 13.76 -15.68 -14.62
C VAL A 102 12.52 -15.91 -15.50
N CYS A 103 12.47 -15.30 -16.69
CA CYS A 103 11.40 -15.54 -17.66
C CYS A 103 11.28 -17.01 -18.07
N PHE A 104 12.41 -17.69 -18.32
CA PHE A 104 12.41 -19.08 -18.79
C PHE A 104 11.90 -20.04 -17.70
N LEU A 105 12.21 -19.76 -16.43
CA LEU A 105 11.68 -20.52 -15.30
C LEU A 105 10.16 -20.35 -15.15
N GLU A 106 9.65 -19.15 -15.42
CA GLU A 106 8.21 -18.84 -15.44
C GLU A 106 7.47 -19.44 -16.65
N ILE A 107 8.09 -19.43 -17.83
CA ILE A 107 7.54 -20.06 -19.05
C ILE A 107 7.29 -21.56 -18.82
N ILE A 108 8.15 -22.28 -18.10
CA ILE A 108 7.91 -23.70 -17.77
C ILE A 108 6.65 -23.87 -16.91
N THR A 109 6.32 -22.89 -16.05
CA THR A 109 5.09 -22.94 -15.23
C THR A 109 3.82 -22.55 -16.00
N SER A 110 3.91 -21.69 -17.01
CA SER A 110 2.75 -21.23 -17.80
C SER A 110 2.50 -22.07 -19.07
N VAL A 111 3.54 -22.63 -19.69
CA VAL A 111 3.44 -23.47 -20.90
C VAL A 111 2.85 -24.85 -20.61
N SER A 112 2.71 -25.24 -19.33
CA SER A 112 1.90 -26.40 -18.98
C SER A 112 0.41 -26.23 -19.38
N SER A 113 -0.05 -25.03 -19.72
CA SER A 113 -1.47 -24.74 -19.99
C SER A 113 -1.86 -24.63 -21.48
N ASP A 114 -0.99 -24.18 -22.39
CA ASP A 114 -1.39 -23.77 -23.76
C ASP A 114 -0.50 -24.35 -24.89
N SER A 115 -0.38 -25.67 -24.96
CA SER A 115 0.61 -26.35 -25.81
C SER A 115 0.29 -26.48 -27.32
N LEU A 116 -0.57 -25.66 -27.96
CA LEU A 116 -1.15 -26.09 -29.26
C LEU A 116 -1.38 -25.03 -30.37
N VAL A 117 -0.63 -23.93 -30.44
CA VAL A 117 -0.90 -22.92 -31.50
C VAL A 117 0.28 -22.52 -32.40
N ILE A 118 1.54 -22.89 -32.10
CA ILE A 118 2.69 -22.31 -32.84
C ILE A 118 3.33 -23.28 -33.82
N GLN A 119 2.55 -23.79 -34.77
CA GLN A 119 3.12 -24.44 -35.94
C GLN A 119 2.32 -24.07 -37.19
N ASP A 120 2.59 -22.88 -37.74
CA ASP A 120 2.74 -22.65 -39.18
C ASP A 120 3.06 -21.17 -39.52
N VAL A 121 3.69 -20.98 -40.69
CA VAL A 121 3.73 -19.76 -41.55
C VAL A 121 4.98 -18.83 -41.54
N LEU A 122 6.08 -19.34 -42.13
CA LEU A 122 7.18 -18.69 -42.91
C LEU A 122 7.44 -17.15 -42.93
N SER A 123 8.72 -16.84 -42.61
CA SER A 123 9.69 -15.83 -43.11
C SER A 123 9.31 -14.37 -43.45
N GLU A 124 10.17 -13.45 -42.97
CA GLU A 124 10.26 -11.98 -43.12
C GLU A 124 9.44 -11.09 -42.18
N LYS A 125 8.19 -11.44 -41.82
CA LYS A 125 7.44 -10.70 -40.77
C LYS A 125 7.83 -11.06 -39.33
N TYR A 126 8.62 -12.12 -39.17
CA TYR A 126 9.04 -12.67 -37.89
C TYR A 126 10.02 -11.79 -37.12
N ALA A 127 10.86 -10.98 -37.78
CA ALA A 127 11.78 -10.13 -37.03
C ALA A 127 11.01 -9.08 -36.22
N PHE A 128 9.99 -8.46 -36.82
CA PHE A 128 9.13 -7.49 -36.14
C PHE A 128 8.20 -8.16 -35.13
N TYR A 129 7.62 -9.33 -35.46
CA TYR A 129 6.83 -10.11 -34.50
C TYR A 129 7.67 -10.61 -33.32
N PHE A 130 8.91 -11.05 -33.53
CA PHE A 130 9.83 -11.46 -32.47
C PHE A 130 10.28 -10.28 -31.61
N LEU A 131 10.44 -9.09 -32.19
CA LEU A 131 10.75 -7.87 -31.43
C LEU A 131 9.54 -7.38 -30.61
N VAL A 132 8.34 -7.42 -31.20
CA VAL A 132 7.08 -7.05 -30.52
C VAL A 132 6.70 -8.07 -29.45
N VAL A 133 6.80 -9.37 -29.76
CA VAL A 133 6.58 -10.46 -28.79
C VAL A 133 7.68 -10.45 -27.74
N GLY A 134 8.94 -10.20 -28.10
CA GLY A 134 10.04 -10.03 -27.15
C GLY A 134 9.84 -8.85 -26.21
N ALA A 135 9.41 -7.69 -26.73
CA ALA A 135 9.06 -6.51 -25.93
C ALA A 135 7.82 -6.76 -25.07
N ALA A 136 6.82 -7.47 -25.58
CA ALA A 136 5.63 -7.88 -24.82
C ALA A 136 5.99 -8.87 -23.71
N ILE A 137 6.92 -9.79 -23.95
CA ILE A 137 7.45 -10.74 -22.95
C ILE A 137 8.29 -10.01 -21.90
N TRP A 138 9.07 -9.01 -22.31
CA TRP A 138 9.84 -8.17 -21.39
C TRP A 138 8.90 -7.35 -20.50
N ALA A 139 7.87 -6.74 -21.09
CA ALA A 139 6.86 -6.00 -20.37
C ALA A 139 5.99 -6.90 -19.49
N SER A 140 5.66 -8.11 -19.95
CA SER A 140 4.90 -9.07 -19.16
C SER A 140 5.73 -9.64 -18.03
N SER A 141 7.04 -9.86 -18.20
CA SER A 141 7.90 -10.33 -17.12
C SER A 141 8.03 -9.31 -16.00
N TRP A 142 8.26 -8.04 -16.35
CA TRP A 142 8.17 -6.92 -15.40
C TRP A 142 6.82 -6.95 -14.67
N ALA A 143 5.71 -7.05 -15.42
CA ALA A 143 4.38 -7.02 -14.85
C ALA A 143 4.11 -8.25 -13.96
N VAL A 144 4.62 -9.43 -14.31
CA VAL A 144 4.43 -10.66 -13.55
C VAL A 144 5.25 -10.64 -12.28
N VAL A 145 6.48 -10.13 -12.28
CA VAL A 145 7.28 -9.96 -11.06
C VAL A 145 6.58 -9.00 -10.08
N VAL A 146 6.07 -7.87 -10.59
CA VAL A 146 5.29 -6.89 -9.80
C VAL A 146 3.96 -7.48 -9.32
N VAL A 147 3.28 -8.27 -10.14
CA VAL A 147 2.04 -8.94 -9.72
C VAL A 147 2.35 -10.05 -8.71
N ALA A 148 3.45 -10.78 -8.84
CA ALA A 148 3.84 -11.86 -7.94
C ALA A 148 4.21 -11.33 -6.55
N GLU A 149 4.95 -10.22 -6.45
CA GLU A 149 5.26 -9.61 -5.14
C GLU A 149 3.98 -9.15 -4.42
N ILE A 150 3.08 -8.43 -5.12
CA ILE A 150 1.85 -7.88 -4.54
C ILE A 150 0.89 -9.02 -4.19
N SER A 151 0.73 -10.01 -5.07
CA SER A 151 -0.15 -11.17 -4.84
C SER A 151 0.31 -12.00 -3.65
N CYS A 152 1.63 -12.17 -3.49
CA CYS A 152 2.19 -12.94 -2.38
C CYS A 152 1.90 -12.28 -1.02
N TRP A 153 2.04 -10.96 -0.95
CA TRP A 153 1.69 -10.16 0.22
C TRP A 153 0.19 -10.13 0.52
N ILE A 154 -0.65 -10.00 -0.52
CA ILE A 154 -2.11 -10.04 -0.40
C ILE A 154 -2.59 -11.41 0.09
N TRP A 155 -2.09 -12.50 -0.49
CA TRP A 155 -2.47 -13.85 -0.10
C TRP A 155 -2.13 -14.16 1.36
N SER A 156 -0.93 -13.78 1.82
CA SER A 156 -0.54 -13.93 3.21
C SER A 156 -1.39 -13.07 4.15
N GLY A 157 -1.70 -11.82 3.76
CA GLY A 157 -2.55 -10.92 4.54
C GLY A 157 -4.01 -11.36 4.66
N GLU A 158 -4.60 -11.89 3.58
CA GLU A 158 -5.97 -12.44 3.57
C GLU A 158 -6.12 -13.61 4.54
N ARG A 159 -5.13 -14.51 4.53
CA ARG A 159 -5.11 -15.68 5.42
C ARG A 159 -5.00 -15.25 6.89
N GLN A 160 -4.07 -14.35 7.21
CA GLN A 160 -3.90 -13.82 8.57
C GLN A 160 -5.15 -13.07 9.06
N SER A 161 -5.75 -12.23 8.21
CA SER A 161 -6.99 -11.49 8.50
C SER A 161 -8.14 -12.45 8.84
N THR A 162 -8.30 -13.52 8.07
CA THR A 162 -9.34 -14.53 8.31
C THR A 162 -9.15 -15.23 9.65
N THR A 163 -7.92 -15.65 9.97
CA THR A 163 -7.61 -16.27 11.26
C THR A 163 -7.85 -15.33 12.44
N MET A 164 -7.48 -14.05 12.31
CA MET A 164 -7.75 -13.04 13.34
C MET A 164 -9.26 -12.87 13.58
N ARG A 165 -10.06 -12.81 12.51
CA ARG A 165 -11.52 -12.68 12.61
C ARG A 165 -12.17 -13.88 13.30
N ILE A 166 -11.72 -15.10 12.99
CA ILE A 166 -12.24 -16.32 13.61
C ILE A 166 -11.93 -16.34 15.12
N LYS A 167 -10.67 -16.09 15.50
CA LYS A 167 -10.26 -16.07 16.91
C LYS A 167 -10.93 -14.95 17.70
N TYR A 168 -11.10 -13.79 17.07
CA TYR A 168 -11.82 -12.68 17.70
C TYR A 168 -13.29 -13.02 17.92
N LEU A 169 -13.96 -13.60 16.94
CA LEU A 169 -15.35 -14.05 17.07
C LEU A 169 -15.49 -15.11 18.18
N GLU A 170 -14.57 -16.07 18.23
CA GLU A 170 -14.51 -17.09 19.29
C GLU A 170 -14.31 -16.46 20.68
N ALA A 171 -13.43 -15.47 20.81
CA ALA A 171 -13.21 -14.75 22.06
C ALA A 171 -14.45 -13.95 22.50
N VAL A 172 -15.11 -13.27 21.56
CA VAL A 172 -16.35 -12.53 21.82
C VAL A 172 -17.47 -13.45 22.29
N LEU A 173 -17.63 -14.62 21.66
CA LEU A 173 -18.68 -15.59 22.03
C LEU A 173 -18.46 -16.21 23.42
N ASN A 174 -17.22 -16.27 23.89
CA ASN A 174 -16.87 -16.78 25.23
C ASN A 174 -16.95 -15.73 26.34
N GLN A 175 -17.44 -14.52 26.03
CA GLN A 175 -17.48 -13.40 26.98
C GLN A 175 -18.79 -13.38 27.79
N ASP A 176 -18.72 -13.00 29.06
CA ASP A 176 -19.88 -12.99 29.97
C ASP A 176 -21.01 -12.08 29.49
N ILE A 177 -22.26 -12.45 29.77
CA ILE A 177 -23.48 -11.71 29.36
C ILE A 177 -23.47 -10.24 29.83
N GLN A 178 -22.78 -9.95 30.94
CA GLN A 178 -22.65 -8.60 31.49
C GLN A 178 -21.84 -7.68 30.57
N PHE A 179 -20.87 -8.21 29.80
CA PHE A 179 -20.09 -7.43 28.83
C PHE A 179 -20.96 -6.88 27.69
N PHE A 180 -21.93 -7.67 27.23
CA PHE A 180 -22.88 -7.26 26.19
C PHE A 180 -23.93 -6.25 26.68
N ASP A 181 -24.14 -6.14 27.99
CA ASP A 181 -25.11 -5.21 28.58
C ASP A 181 -24.48 -3.87 29.03
N THR A 182 -23.18 -3.88 29.37
CA THR A 182 -22.49 -2.69 29.94
C THR A 182 -21.54 -1.96 28.99
N GLU A 183 -20.83 -2.66 28.09
CA GLU A 183 -19.69 -2.05 27.36
C GLU A 183 -19.91 -1.93 25.83
N VAL A 184 -20.73 -2.78 25.17
CA VAL A 184 -20.79 -2.80 23.70
C VAL A 184 -22.17 -3.16 23.12
N ARG A 185 -22.66 -2.39 22.13
CA ARG A 185 -23.83 -2.80 21.32
C ARG A 185 -23.41 -3.90 20.35
N THR A 186 -24.28 -4.88 20.11
CA THR A 186 -24.02 -5.96 19.13
C THR A 186 -23.67 -5.43 17.74
N SER A 187 -24.22 -4.28 17.34
CA SER A 187 -23.88 -3.58 16.09
C SER A 187 -22.42 -3.16 16.00
N ASP A 188 -21.85 -2.73 17.13
CA ASP A 188 -20.52 -2.13 17.18
C ASP A 188 -19.45 -3.23 17.12
N ILE A 189 -19.73 -4.40 17.70
CA ILE A 189 -18.87 -5.58 17.62
C ILE A 189 -18.75 -6.09 16.19
N VAL A 190 -19.87 -6.23 15.47
CA VAL A 190 -19.88 -6.68 14.07
C VAL A 190 -19.18 -5.67 13.17
N PHE A 191 -19.33 -4.38 13.46
CA PHE A 191 -18.61 -3.32 12.76
C PHE A 191 -17.10 -3.42 12.98
N VAL A 192 -16.64 -3.54 14.23
CA VAL A 192 -15.21 -3.69 14.57
C VAL A 192 -14.60 -4.92 13.88
N ILE A 193 -15.30 -6.06 13.87
CA ILE A 193 -14.80 -7.30 13.22
C ILE A 193 -14.56 -7.10 11.72
N ASN A 194 -15.42 -6.36 11.04
CA ASN A 194 -15.28 -6.17 9.60
C ASN A 194 -14.35 -4.99 9.29
N THR A 195 -14.61 -3.83 9.86
CA THR A 195 -13.90 -2.59 9.52
C THR A 195 -12.46 -2.60 10.03
N ASP A 196 -12.22 -2.93 11.30
CA ASP A 196 -10.86 -2.91 11.84
C ASP A 196 -10.01 -4.04 11.25
N ALA A 197 -10.60 -5.21 11.02
CA ALA A 197 -9.88 -6.31 10.39
C ALA A 197 -9.53 -6.02 8.91
N ILE A 198 -10.38 -5.31 8.16
CA ILE A 198 -10.03 -4.86 6.80
C ILE A 198 -8.89 -3.84 6.86
N MET A 199 -8.93 -2.88 7.79
CA MET A 199 -7.84 -1.91 7.94
C MET A 199 -6.51 -2.57 8.31
N VAL A 200 -6.54 -3.58 9.19
CA VAL A 200 -5.36 -4.37 9.56
C VAL A 200 -4.85 -5.18 8.37
N GLN A 201 -5.74 -5.80 7.60
CA GLN A 201 -5.38 -6.54 6.39
C GLN A 201 -4.68 -5.64 5.37
N ASP A 202 -5.29 -4.51 5.02
CA ASP A 202 -4.73 -3.50 4.11
C ASP A 202 -3.34 -3.02 4.56
N ALA A 203 -3.16 -2.83 5.87
CA ALA A 203 -1.88 -2.45 6.44
C ALA A 203 -0.81 -3.56 6.32
N ILE A 204 -1.18 -4.82 6.51
CA ILE A 204 -0.25 -5.97 6.49
C ILE A 204 0.12 -6.38 5.07
N SER A 205 -0.83 -6.38 4.13
CA SER A 205 -0.59 -6.83 2.76
C SER A 205 -0.04 -5.71 1.88
N GLU A 206 -0.87 -4.71 1.57
CA GLU A 206 -0.58 -3.74 0.52
C GLU A 206 0.45 -2.72 0.98
N LYS A 207 0.20 -2.09 2.13
CA LYS A 207 1.05 -1.00 2.62
C LYS A 207 2.44 -1.47 3.03
N LEU A 208 2.56 -2.66 3.62
CA LEU A 208 3.86 -3.16 4.06
C LEU A 208 4.74 -3.59 2.90
N GLY A 209 4.17 -4.26 1.88
CA GLY A 209 4.89 -4.58 0.64
C GLY A 209 5.40 -3.31 -0.05
N ASN A 210 4.52 -2.33 -0.24
CA ASN A 210 4.87 -1.04 -0.82
C ASN A 210 5.94 -0.29 -0.01
N PHE A 211 5.85 -0.33 1.32
CA PHE A 211 6.84 0.29 2.19
C PHE A 211 8.23 -0.31 1.99
N ILE A 212 8.34 -1.64 1.91
CA ILE A 212 9.62 -2.32 1.69
C ILE A 212 10.18 -2.00 0.30
N HIS A 213 9.32 -2.02 -0.73
CA HIS A 213 9.69 -1.63 -2.09
C HIS A 213 10.24 -0.19 -2.12
N TYR A 214 9.51 0.79 -1.58
CA TYR A 214 9.94 2.18 -1.58
C TYR A 214 11.20 2.41 -0.74
N MET A 215 11.37 1.67 0.36
CA MET A 215 12.59 1.75 1.15
C MET A 215 13.79 1.20 0.38
N ALA A 216 13.61 0.09 -0.35
CA ALA A 216 14.65 -0.47 -1.21
C ALA A 216 15.04 0.51 -2.33
N THR A 217 14.05 1.08 -3.03
CA THR A 217 14.26 2.09 -4.08
C THR A 217 14.90 3.37 -3.56
N PHE A 218 14.53 3.79 -2.34
CA PHE A 218 15.13 4.93 -1.69
C PHE A 218 16.62 4.69 -1.41
N VAL A 219 16.96 3.58 -0.74
CA VAL A 219 18.34 3.26 -0.39
C VAL A 219 19.18 3.05 -1.65
N SER A 220 18.67 2.29 -2.63
CA SER A 220 19.37 2.04 -3.89
C SER A 220 19.59 3.31 -4.71
N GLY A 221 18.57 4.17 -4.81
CA GLY A 221 18.63 5.45 -5.49
C GLY A 221 19.66 6.40 -4.88
N PHE A 222 19.73 6.46 -3.54
CA PHE A 222 20.74 7.25 -2.85
C PHE A 222 22.16 6.73 -3.11
N VAL A 223 22.38 5.42 -3.00
CA VAL A 223 23.70 4.80 -3.26
C VAL A 223 24.15 5.06 -4.70
N VAL A 224 23.27 4.85 -5.68
CA VAL A 224 23.58 5.10 -7.09
C VAL A 224 23.80 6.59 -7.37
N GLY A 225 22.98 7.47 -6.79
CA GLY A 225 23.11 8.92 -6.98
C GLY A 225 24.41 9.48 -6.42
N PHE A 226 24.80 9.06 -5.21
CA PHE A 226 26.05 9.51 -4.58
C PHE A 226 27.29 8.93 -5.26
N THR A 227 27.23 7.70 -5.78
CA THR A 227 28.36 7.09 -6.51
C THR A 227 28.57 7.67 -7.91
N ALA A 228 27.50 8.11 -8.58
CA ALA A 228 27.61 8.73 -9.91
C ALA A 228 28.15 10.17 -9.84
N VAL A 229 27.45 11.08 -9.17
CA VAL A 229 27.84 12.49 -9.06
C VAL A 229 27.41 13.06 -7.70
N TRP A 230 28.34 13.05 -6.74
CA TRP A 230 28.07 13.53 -5.38
C TRP A 230 27.70 15.02 -5.29
N GLN A 231 28.21 15.86 -6.20
CA GLN A 231 27.95 17.31 -6.20
C GLN A 231 26.50 17.64 -6.57
N LEU A 232 25.97 17.03 -7.64
CA LEU A 232 24.59 17.23 -8.07
C LEU A 232 23.60 16.61 -7.07
N ALA A 233 23.94 15.46 -6.49
CA ALA A 233 23.12 14.80 -5.47
C ALA A 233 22.95 15.66 -4.19
N LEU A 234 24.00 16.34 -3.74
CA LEU A 234 23.90 17.25 -2.58
C LEU A 234 23.01 18.46 -2.87
N VAL A 235 23.07 19.01 -4.09
CA VAL A 235 22.22 20.13 -4.50
C VAL A 235 20.75 19.72 -4.51
N THR A 236 20.41 18.55 -5.07
CA THR A 236 19.02 18.07 -5.07
C THR A 236 18.52 17.76 -3.67
N LEU A 237 19.37 17.20 -2.79
CA LEU A 237 19.04 16.95 -1.39
C LEU A 237 18.72 18.26 -0.65
N ALA A 238 19.44 19.35 -0.92
CA ALA A 238 19.16 20.66 -0.33
C ALA A 238 17.78 21.24 -0.72
N VAL A 239 17.23 20.85 -1.87
CA VAL A 239 15.91 21.30 -2.33
C VAL A 239 14.76 20.51 -1.68
N VAL A 240 15.00 19.25 -1.28
CA VAL A 240 13.97 18.36 -0.69
C VAL A 240 13.29 18.96 0.56
N PRO A 241 14.01 19.53 1.55
CA PRO A 241 13.39 20.18 2.71
C PRO A 241 12.49 21.37 2.32
N MET A 242 12.85 22.13 1.29
CA MET A 242 12.03 23.26 0.82
C MET A 242 10.69 22.75 0.25
N ILE A 243 10.72 21.67 -0.54
CA ILE A 243 9.52 21.02 -1.06
C ILE A 243 8.65 20.49 0.09
N ALA A 244 9.26 19.87 1.10
CA ALA A 244 8.55 19.34 2.27
C ALA A 244 7.84 20.43 3.07
N VAL A 245 8.45 21.61 3.26
CA VAL A 245 7.82 22.76 3.94
C VAL A 245 6.58 23.23 3.15
N ILE A 246 6.70 23.41 1.84
CA ILE A 246 5.60 23.86 0.98
C ILE A 246 4.45 22.83 0.99
N GLY A 247 4.77 21.53 0.87
CA GLY A 247 3.79 20.45 0.94
C GLY A 247 3.12 20.33 2.33
N GLY A 248 3.88 20.56 3.40
CA GLY A 248 3.35 20.59 4.77
C GLY A 248 2.34 21.73 4.96
N ILE A 249 2.65 22.93 4.49
CA ILE A 249 1.72 24.07 4.53
C ILE A 249 0.45 23.75 3.73
N HIS A 250 0.60 23.15 2.54
CA HIS A 250 -0.53 22.77 1.70
C HIS A 250 -1.46 21.76 2.39
N THR A 251 -0.92 20.68 2.96
CA THR A 251 -1.72 19.64 3.63
C THR A 251 -2.44 20.15 4.88
N VAL A 252 -1.76 20.95 5.72
CA VAL A 252 -2.38 21.54 6.92
C VAL A 252 -3.48 22.53 6.55
N THR A 253 -3.28 23.34 5.52
CA THR A 253 -4.28 24.31 5.07
C THR A 253 -5.50 23.59 4.51
N LEU A 254 -5.29 22.57 3.68
CA LEU A 254 -6.38 21.76 3.11
C LEU A 254 -7.17 21.02 4.21
N ALA A 255 -6.47 20.43 5.19
CA ALA A 255 -7.12 19.77 6.33
C ALA A 255 -7.97 20.74 7.16
N LYS A 256 -7.49 21.98 7.38
CA LYS A 256 -8.26 23.02 8.08
C LYS A 256 -9.51 23.44 7.29
N LEU A 257 -9.38 23.62 5.98
CA LEU A 257 -10.52 23.96 5.12
C LEU A 257 -11.55 22.83 5.10
N SER A 258 -11.10 21.57 4.99
CA SER A 258 -11.96 20.40 5.07
C SER A 258 -12.69 20.31 6.42
N GLY A 259 -11.99 20.54 7.54
CA GLY A 259 -12.61 20.58 8.87
C GLY A 259 -13.69 21.66 8.99
N LYS A 260 -13.42 22.89 8.51
CA LYS A 260 -14.41 23.97 8.49
C LYS A 260 -15.62 23.62 7.63
N SER A 261 -15.41 22.99 6.48
CA SER A 261 -16.51 22.56 5.60
C SER A 261 -17.39 21.49 6.28
N GLN A 262 -16.77 20.54 6.99
CA GLN A 262 -17.49 19.51 7.73
C GLN A 262 -18.29 20.10 8.90
N GLU A 263 -17.74 21.08 9.61
CA GLU A 263 -18.42 21.76 10.71
C GLU A 263 -19.66 22.52 10.22
N ALA A 264 -19.51 23.32 9.15
CA ALA A 264 -20.64 24.04 8.54
C ALA A 264 -21.74 23.07 8.06
N LEU A 265 -21.35 21.93 7.46
CA LEU A 265 -22.29 20.87 7.07
C LEU A 265 -23.00 20.24 8.28
N SER A 266 -22.28 19.98 9.37
CA SER A 266 -22.87 19.41 10.59
C SER A 266 -23.87 20.37 11.25
N GLN A 267 -23.58 21.67 11.26
CA GLN A 267 -24.48 22.69 11.80
C GLN A 267 -25.76 22.81 10.96
N ALA A 268 -25.62 22.89 9.63
CA ALA A 268 -26.76 22.88 8.72
C ALA A 268 -27.61 21.61 8.87
N GLY A 269 -26.97 20.44 8.97
CA GLY A 269 -27.64 19.16 9.21
C GLY A 269 -28.41 19.14 10.53
N ASN A 270 -27.82 19.62 11.63
CA ASN A 270 -28.49 19.73 12.93
C ASN A 270 -29.72 20.64 12.87
N ILE A 271 -29.65 21.77 12.17
CA ILE A 271 -30.79 22.69 12.02
C ILE A 271 -31.92 22.02 11.22
N VAL A 272 -31.59 21.33 10.13
CA VAL A 272 -32.57 20.58 9.32
C VAL A 272 -33.23 19.48 10.16
N GLU A 273 -32.45 18.73 10.92
CA GLU A 273 -32.94 17.64 11.76
C GLU A 273 -33.85 18.14 12.89
N GLN A 274 -33.47 19.25 13.54
CA GLN A 274 -34.32 19.92 14.52
C GLN A 274 -35.63 20.41 13.90
N GLY A 275 -35.57 21.01 12.69
CA GLY A 275 -36.75 21.45 11.95
C GLY A 275 -37.70 20.31 11.61
N ARG A 276 -37.16 19.15 11.19
CA ARG A 276 -37.91 17.92 10.90
C ARG A 276 -38.63 17.39 12.13
N LEU A 277 -37.97 17.35 13.28
CA LEU A 277 -38.60 16.89 14.53
C LEU A 277 -39.72 17.84 14.96
N GLN A 278 -39.49 19.15 14.88
CA GLN A 278 -40.50 20.16 15.21
C GLN A 278 -41.77 20.04 14.35
N SER A 279 -41.62 19.82 13.04
CA SER A 279 -42.78 19.64 12.15
C SER A 279 -43.54 18.34 12.41
N ILE A 280 -42.85 17.22 12.67
CA ILE A 280 -43.49 15.96 13.09
C ILE A 280 -44.27 16.14 14.41
N LEU A 281 -43.71 16.84 15.39
CA LEU A 281 -44.38 17.12 16.67
C LEU A 281 -45.64 17.96 16.47
N LYS A 282 -45.59 18.98 15.61
CA LYS A 282 -46.76 19.81 15.26
C LYS A 282 -47.86 18.97 14.61
N LEU A 283 -47.52 18.12 13.64
CA LEU A 283 -48.49 17.23 12.98
C LEU A 283 -49.10 16.24 13.98
N ARG A 284 -48.29 15.61 14.83
CA ARG A 284 -48.78 14.70 15.87
C ARG A 284 -49.74 15.39 16.84
N ASN A 285 -49.42 16.59 17.28
CA ASN A 285 -50.29 17.38 18.17
C ASN A 285 -51.60 17.77 17.48
N PHE A 286 -51.54 18.13 16.19
CA PHE A 286 -52.72 18.47 15.40
C PHE A 286 -53.67 17.26 15.24
N VAL A 287 -53.14 16.09 14.88
CA VAL A 287 -53.93 14.85 14.75
C VAL A 287 -54.56 14.45 16.09
N ASN A 288 -53.81 14.50 17.19
CA ASN A 288 -54.30 14.13 18.52
C ASN A 288 -55.39 15.09 19.03
N CYS A 289 -55.33 16.37 18.63
CA CYS A 289 -56.37 17.34 18.92
C CYS A 289 -57.65 17.06 18.13
N ASN A 290 -57.55 16.69 16.85
CA ASN A 290 -58.70 16.32 16.03
C ASN A 290 -59.39 15.02 16.51
N PHE A 291 -58.62 14.04 16.96
CA PHE A 291 -59.18 12.76 17.46
C PHE A 291 -59.85 12.86 18.83
N ARG A 292 -59.55 13.92 19.62
CA ARG A 292 -60.19 14.16 20.93
C ARG A 292 -61.54 14.86 20.82
N VAL A 293 -61.90 15.35 19.64
CA VAL A 293 -63.14 16.09 19.37
C VAL A 293 -64.25 15.20 18.79
N TYR A 294 -63.96 13.93 18.48
CA TYR A 294 -64.93 12.92 18.04
C TYR A 294 -65.17 11.85 19.11
#